data_AF-A0ABC8SQG8-F1
#
_entry.id   AF-A0ABC8SQG8-F1
#
_cell.length_a   1.000
_cell.length_b   1.000
_cell.length_c   1.000
_cell.angle_alpha   90.00
_cell.angle_beta   90.00
_cell.angle_gamma   90.00
#
_symmetry.space_group_name_H-M   'P 1'
#
loop_
_entity.id
_entity.type
_entity.pdbx_description
1 polymer ?
#
loop_
_entity_poly.entity_id
_entity_poly.type
_entity_poly.pdbx_seq_one_letter_code
_entity_poly.pdbx_strand_id
1 'polypeptide(L)'
;MVETLTTSSSWRFHHHRLELKRWIPTFFSSHRTLFTVLWIVGFASVFLWQRNIVDGLSIFRRDFPVRSMPKLRPVAFNLTDFGGVGDGLTINTEAFERAVSAISRLGKKGGGQLNVPAGHWLTAPFNLTSHMTLFLAEDAVILGIDVSELLALIFP
;
A
#
# COMPACT_ATOMS: atom_id res chain seq x y z
N MET A 1 -76.83 57.70 -62.85
CA MET A 1 -76.50 57.83 -64.28
C MET A 1 -74.98 57.86 -64.38
N VAL A 2 -74.43 57.13 -65.36
CA VAL A 2 -73.02 57.08 -65.80
C VAL A 2 -72.12 56.07 -65.06
N GLU A 3 -72.01 54.89 -65.67
CA GLU A 3 -70.80 54.06 -65.70
C GLU A 3 -69.70 54.80 -66.50
N THR A 4 -68.42 54.62 -66.15
CA THR A 4 -67.38 54.29 -67.14
C THR A 4 -66.09 53.81 -66.47
N LEU A 5 -65.59 52.72 -67.03
CA LEU A 5 -64.40 51.92 -66.76
C LEU A 5 -63.08 52.72 -66.90
N THR A 6 -62.00 52.33 -66.21
CA THR A 6 -60.98 51.41 -66.77
C THR A 6 -59.73 51.32 -65.90
N THR A 7 -59.28 50.07 -65.83
CA THR A 7 -58.08 49.48 -65.25
C THR A 7 -56.77 49.93 -65.90
N SER A 8 -55.75 50.25 -65.09
CA SER A 8 -54.30 50.24 -65.40
C SER A 8 -53.57 50.59 -64.09
N SER A 9 -52.46 50.00 -63.63
CA SER A 9 -51.64 48.86 -63.99
C SER A 9 -50.60 48.71 -62.85
N SER A 10 -49.97 47.54 -62.77
CA SER A 10 -48.65 47.30 -62.16
C SER A 10 -48.56 47.14 -60.63
N TRP A 11 -48.61 45.87 -60.22
CA TRP A 11 -48.25 45.37 -58.90
C TRP A 11 -46.72 45.37 -58.72
N ARG A 12 -46.21 46.11 -57.73
CA ARG A 12 -44.80 46.10 -57.31
C ARG A 12 -44.70 45.41 -55.95
N PHE A 13 -44.53 44.09 -55.96
CA PHE A 13 -44.25 43.30 -54.75
C PHE A 13 -42.78 43.48 -54.32
N HIS A 14 -42.58 44.13 -53.18
CA HIS A 14 -41.29 44.11 -52.46
C HIS A 14 -41.20 42.83 -51.62
N HIS A 15 -40.34 41.90 -52.04
CA HIS A 15 -39.97 40.73 -51.25
C HIS A 15 -38.74 41.06 -50.39
N HIS A 16 -38.89 41.11 -49.06
CA HIS A 16 -37.76 40.97 -48.14
C HIS A 16 -37.49 39.48 -47.91
N ARG A 17 -36.48 38.95 -48.61
CA ARG A 17 -35.99 37.58 -48.48
C ARG A 17 -34.84 37.54 -47.45
N LEU A 18 -34.95 36.61 -46.51
CA LEU A 18 -33.97 36.29 -45.47
C LEU A 18 -32.65 35.78 -46.08
N GLU A 19 -31.56 36.53 -45.92
CA GLU A 19 -30.20 36.12 -46.31
C GLU A 19 -29.45 35.50 -45.12
N LEU A 20 -29.76 34.23 -44.85
CA LEU A 20 -29.02 33.32 -43.96
C LEU A 20 -27.72 32.84 -44.65
N LYS A 21 -26.87 33.77 -45.12
CA LYS A 21 -25.60 33.39 -45.78
C LYS A 21 -24.53 34.45 -45.64
N ARG A 22 -24.02 34.61 -44.41
CA ARG A 22 -22.85 35.46 -44.13
C ARG A 22 -21.96 34.91 -43.03
N TRP A 23 -21.75 33.60 -43.03
CA TRP A 23 -20.74 32.97 -42.19
C TRP A 23 -19.91 32.02 -43.04
N ILE A 24 -18.58 32.16 -42.94
CA ILE A 24 -17.46 31.50 -43.67
C ILE A 24 -16.79 32.43 -44.73
N PRO A 25 -15.45 32.55 -44.74
CA PRO A 25 -14.76 33.82 -44.48
C PRO A 25 -13.89 34.34 -45.64
N THR A 26 -13.57 35.63 -45.63
CA THR A 26 -12.40 36.19 -46.33
C THR A 26 -11.50 36.88 -45.31
N PHE A 27 -10.74 36.07 -44.59
CA PHE A 27 -9.55 36.51 -43.84
C PHE A 27 -8.41 36.70 -44.84
N PHE A 28 -8.04 37.93 -45.16
CA PHE A 28 -6.66 38.22 -45.60
C PHE A 28 -6.22 39.63 -45.19
N SER A 29 -4.99 39.67 -44.68
CA SER A 29 -4.11 40.85 -44.58
C SER A 29 -4.20 41.74 -43.34
N SER A 30 -3.98 41.15 -42.16
CA SER A 30 -3.24 41.89 -41.14
C SER A 30 -2.32 40.93 -40.40
N HIS A 31 -1.03 41.22 -40.42
CA HIS A 31 0.02 40.47 -39.70
C HIS A 31 -0.41 40.05 -38.28
N ARG A 32 -1.23 40.88 -37.62
CA ARG A 32 -1.81 40.64 -36.29
C ARG A 32 -2.62 39.34 -36.20
N THR A 33 -3.42 39.00 -37.22
CA THR A 33 -4.25 37.78 -37.18
C THR A 33 -3.42 36.52 -37.42
N LEU A 34 -2.36 36.63 -38.22
CA LEU A 34 -1.40 35.54 -38.42
C LEU A 34 -0.64 35.26 -37.12
N PHE A 35 -0.20 36.31 -36.43
CA PHE A 35 0.45 36.15 -35.13
C PHE A 35 -0.48 35.52 -34.09
N THR A 36 -1.75 35.92 -34.01
CA THR A 36 -2.68 35.34 -33.04
C THR A 36 -2.98 33.87 -33.32
N VAL A 37 -3.16 33.49 -34.58
CA VAL A 37 -3.42 32.09 -34.94
C VAL A 37 -2.17 31.24 -34.69
N LEU A 38 -0.99 31.73 -35.09
CA LEU A 38 0.29 31.06 -34.82
C LEU A 38 0.50 30.87 -33.31
N TRP A 39 0.17 31.88 -32.52
CA TRP A 39 0.31 31.84 -31.06
C TRP A 39 -0.66 30.85 -30.42
N ILE A 40 -1.93 30.82 -30.85
CA ILE A 40 -2.92 29.85 -30.37
C ILE A 40 -2.53 28.42 -30.74
N VAL A 41 -2.03 28.19 -31.96
CA VAL A 41 -1.56 26.87 -32.40
C VAL A 41 -0.33 26.44 -31.59
N GLY A 42 0.62 27.34 -31.35
CA GLY A 42 1.78 27.09 -30.51
C GLY A 42 1.38 26.75 -29.07
N PHE A 43 0.47 27.53 -28.48
CA PHE A 43 -0.01 27.31 -27.12
C PHE A 43 -0.82 26.01 -27.00
N ALA A 44 -1.69 25.71 -27.98
CA ALA A 44 -2.41 24.45 -28.06
C ALA A 44 -1.46 23.26 -28.22
N SER A 45 -0.37 23.40 -29.00
CA SER A 45 0.65 22.35 -29.14
C SER A 45 1.37 22.06 -27.82
N VAL A 46 1.76 23.11 -27.07
CA VAL A 46 2.32 22.95 -25.71
C VAL A 46 1.32 22.29 -24.77
N PHE A 47 0.05 22.69 -24.81
CA PHE A 47 -0.99 22.12 -23.95
C PHE A 47 -1.32 20.65 -24.30
N LEU A 48 -1.29 20.30 -25.58
CA LEU A 48 -1.43 18.93 -26.07
C LEU A 48 -0.21 18.07 -25.71
N TRP A 49 1.00 18.65 -25.69
CA TRP A 49 2.21 17.99 -25.18
C TRP A 49 2.16 17.80 -23.66
N GLN A 50 1.68 18.81 -22.93
CA GLN A 50 1.57 18.81 -21.48
C GLN A 50 0.55 17.76 -20.98
N ARG A 51 -0.51 17.51 -21.76
CA ARG A 51 -1.48 16.43 -21.48
C ARG A 51 -0.86 15.03 -21.53
N ASN A 52 0.24 14.86 -22.25
CA ASN A 52 0.96 13.58 -22.41
C ASN A 52 2.13 13.40 -21.40
N ILE A 53 2.37 14.37 -20.52
CA ILE A 53 3.41 14.31 -19.47
C ILE A 53 2.86 13.81 -18.13
N VAL A 54 1.54 13.86 -17.93
CA VAL A 54 0.93 13.43 -16.66
C VAL A 54 0.97 11.90 -16.48
N ASP A 55 1.16 11.13 -17.55
CA ASP A 55 1.43 9.69 -17.48
C ASP A 55 2.89 9.36 -17.09
N GLY A 56 3.79 10.34 -17.20
CA GLY A 56 5.22 10.23 -16.89
C GLY A 56 5.56 10.31 -15.39
N LEU A 57 4.58 10.63 -14.53
CA LEU A 57 4.76 10.61 -13.07
C LEU A 57 4.51 9.21 -12.46
N SER A 58 4.46 8.16 -13.28
CA SER A 58 4.40 6.77 -12.81
C SER A 58 5.79 6.14 -12.65
N ILE A 59 6.82 6.73 -13.26
CA ILE A 59 8.19 6.18 -13.33
C ILE A 59 8.95 6.30 -11.98
N PHE A 60 8.38 7.02 -11.00
CA PHE A 60 8.93 7.16 -9.65
C PHE A 60 8.21 6.35 -8.57
N ARG A 61 7.27 5.45 -8.93
CA ARG A 61 6.87 4.40 -7.99
C ARG A 61 7.99 3.36 -7.98
N ARG A 62 9.06 3.66 -7.23
CA ARG A 62 10.01 2.64 -6.81
C ARG A 62 9.18 1.53 -6.17
N ASP A 63 9.19 0.36 -6.80
CA ASP A 63 8.68 -0.87 -6.21
C ASP A 63 9.55 -1.18 -4.99
N PHE A 64 9.25 -0.53 -3.87
CA PHE A 64 9.76 -0.97 -2.60
C PHE A 64 9.19 -2.38 -2.41
N PRO A 65 10.02 -3.42 -2.27
CA PRO A 65 9.50 -4.73 -1.91
C PRO A 65 8.73 -4.52 -0.60
N VAL A 66 7.41 -4.67 -0.65
CA VAL A 66 6.57 -4.62 0.54
C VAL A 66 7.06 -5.77 1.40
N ARG A 67 7.84 -5.45 2.43
CA ARG A 67 8.32 -6.44 3.39
C ARG A 67 7.06 -7.11 3.94
N SER A 68 6.89 -8.40 3.67
CA SER A 68 5.77 -9.15 4.20
C SER A 68 5.79 -8.98 5.72
N MET A 69 4.66 -8.53 6.29
CA MET A 69 4.57 -8.40 7.74
C MET A 69 4.92 -9.76 8.37
N PRO A 70 5.78 -9.78 9.40
CA PRO A 70 6.14 -11.02 10.06
C PRO A 70 4.86 -11.73 10.51
N LYS A 71 4.65 -12.95 10.01
CA LYS A 71 3.45 -13.72 10.30
C LYS A 71 3.51 -14.20 11.74
N LEU A 72 2.57 -13.75 12.57
CA LEU A 72 2.42 -14.24 13.94
C LEU A 72 2.21 -15.76 13.93
N ARG A 73 2.75 -16.44 14.94
CA ARG A 73 2.52 -17.88 15.12
C ARG A 73 1.04 -18.09 15.47
N PRO A 74 0.40 -19.16 14.96
CA PRO A 74 -1.02 -19.41 15.21
C PRO A 74 -1.31 -19.86 16.65
N VAL A 75 -0.30 -20.35 17.37
CA VAL A 75 -0.41 -20.84 18.74
C VAL A 75 0.70 -20.24 19.58
N ALA A 76 0.38 -19.81 20.79
CA ALA A 76 1.33 -19.34 21.79
C ALA A 76 1.09 -20.05 23.12
N PHE A 77 2.18 -20.34 23.84
CA PHE A 77 2.17 -20.90 25.19
C PHE A 77 3.01 -20.04 26.12
N ASN A 78 2.73 -20.03 27.42
CA ASN A 78 3.62 -19.40 28.39
C ASN A 78 4.50 -20.46 29.05
N LEU A 79 5.74 -20.10 29.39
CA LEU A 79 6.67 -21.00 30.07
C LEU A 79 6.15 -21.46 31.44
N THR A 80 5.37 -20.60 32.11
CA THR A 80 4.68 -20.92 33.38
C THR A 80 3.69 -22.08 33.25
N ASP A 81 3.09 -22.27 32.08
CA ASP A 81 2.13 -23.36 31.83
C ASP A 81 2.82 -24.73 31.83
N PHE A 82 4.14 -24.75 31.63
CA PHE A 82 5.00 -25.92 31.73
C PHE A 82 5.70 -26.03 33.09
N GLY A 83 5.28 -25.27 34.09
CA GLY A 83 5.84 -25.31 35.44
C GLY A 83 7.16 -24.56 35.59
N GLY A 84 7.47 -23.64 34.68
CA GLY A 84 8.60 -22.75 34.86
C GLY A 84 8.36 -21.74 35.98
N VAL A 85 9.40 -21.43 36.75
CA VAL A 85 9.43 -20.43 37.83
C VAL A 85 10.53 -19.41 37.56
N GLY A 86 10.16 -18.13 37.52
CA GLY A 86 11.04 -17.00 37.18
C GLY A 86 11.78 -16.39 38.36
N ASP A 87 12.21 -17.19 39.34
CA ASP A 87 12.86 -16.78 40.59
C ASP A 87 14.40 -16.66 40.50
N GLY A 88 15.00 -17.10 39.39
CA GLY A 88 16.44 -17.14 39.18
C GLY A 88 17.18 -18.25 39.92
N LEU A 89 16.47 -19.10 40.66
CA LEU A 89 17.02 -20.18 41.48
C LEU A 89 16.55 -21.55 40.98
N THR A 90 15.31 -21.64 40.52
CA THR A 90 14.71 -22.87 40.02
C THR A 90 15.27 -23.22 38.65
N ILE A 91 15.73 -24.46 38.50
CA ILE A 91 16.21 -24.98 37.21
C ILE A 91 15.00 -25.30 36.32
N ASN A 92 14.83 -24.50 35.28
CA ASN A 92 13.69 -24.54 34.36
C ASN A 92 13.90 -25.39 33.11
N THR A 93 14.99 -26.17 33.02
CA THR A 93 15.35 -26.96 31.83
C THR A 93 14.20 -27.87 31.40
N GLU A 94 13.59 -28.59 32.34
CA GLU A 94 12.48 -29.51 32.04
C GLU A 94 11.24 -28.76 31.53
N ALA A 95 10.97 -27.56 32.05
CA ALA A 95 9.86 -26.71 31.58
C ALA A 95 10.10 -26.25 30.13
N PHE A 96 11.33 -25.85 29.79
CA PHE A 96 11.71 -25.53 28.42
C PHE A 96 11.59 -26.74 27.48
N GLU A 97 12.07 -27.91 27.90
CA GLU A 97 11.98 -29.15 27.10
C GLU A 97 10.52 -29.58 26.86
N ARG A 98 9.67 -29.50 27.88
CA ARG A 98 8.24 -29.79 27.74
C ARG A 98 7.55 -28.80 26.78
N ALA A 99 7.90 -27.52 26.87
CA ALA A 99 7.39 -26.50 25.95
C ALA A 99 7.84 -26.73 24.50
N VAL A 100 9.11 -27.03 24.28
CA VAL A 100 9.67 -27.36 22.96
C VAL A 100 8.98 -28.61 22.38
N SER A 101 8.79 -29.64 23.19
CA SER A 101 8.09 -30.86 22.79
C SER A 101 6.66 -30.58 22.35
N ALA A 102 5.93 -29.74 23.09
CA ALA A 102 4.57 -29.32 22.71
C ALA A 102 4.55 -28.56 21.38
N ILE A 103 5.48 -27.61 21.17
CA ILE A 103 5.57 -26.82 19.94
C ILE A 103 6.01 -27.66 18.75
N SER A 104 6.89 -28.64 18.93
CA SER A 104 7.37 -29.51 17.85
C SER A 104 6.23 -30.23 17.13
N ARG A 105 5.16 -30.59 17.87
CA ARG A 105 3.95 -31.24 17.34
C ARG A 105 3.14 -30.30 16.44
N LEU A 106 3.37 -28.99 16.50
CA LEU A 106 2.69 -27.97 15.70
C LEU A 106 3.42 -27.63 14.40
N GLY A 107 4.57 -28.26 14.09
CA GLY A 107 5.39 -27.92 12.91
C GLY A 107 4.60 -27.90 11.59
N LYS A 108 3.72 -28.91 11.37
CA LYS A 108 2.85 -28.98 10.18
C LYS A 108 1.73 -27.92 10.14
N LYS A 109 1.46 -27.26 11.26
CA LYS A 109 0.40 -26.25 11.43
C LYS A 109 0.94 -24.81 11.47
N GLY A 110 2.21 -24.60 11.11
CA GLY A 110 2.88 -23.29 11.17
C GLY A 110 3.69 -23.04 12.44
N GLY A 111 3.80 -24.05 13.31
CA GLY A 111 4.58 -24.02 14.54
C GLY A 111 3.89 -23.29 15.69
N GLY A 112 4.69 -22.75 16.61
CA GLY A 112 4.20 -22.13 17.84
C GLY A 112 5.17 -21.15 18.46
N GLN A 113 4.67 -20.32 19.36
CA GLN A 113 5.43 -19.35 20.13
C GLN A 113 5.47 -19.77 21.61
N LEU A 114 6.64 -19.63 22.24
CA LEU A 114 6.81 -19.75 23.68
C LEU A 114 7.10 -18.37 24.25
N ASN A 115 6.23 -17.90 25.13
CA ASN A 115 6.39 -16.65 25.86
C ASN A 115 7.09 -16.92 27.19
N VAL A 116 8.18 -16.21 27.43
CA VAL A 116 8.87 -16.15 28.70
C VAL A 116 8.48 -14.82 29.36
N PRO A 117 7.68 -14.84 30.44
CA PRO A 117 7.29 -13.61 31.12
C PRO A 117 8.48 -12.99 31.87
N ALA A 118 8.29 -11.76 32.36
CA ALA A 118 9.26 -11.06 33.19
C ALA A 118 9.75 -11.94 34.35
N GLY A 119 11.05 -11.90 34.65
CA GLY A 119 11.67 -12.72 35.69
C GLY A 119 13.00 -13.32 35.27
N HIS A 120 13.60 -14.07 36.19
CA HIS A 120 14.90 -14.72 36.00
C HIS A 120 14.73 -16.23 35.82
N TRP A 121 15.17 -16.76 34.68
CA TRP A 121 14.88 -18.14 34.27
C TRP A 121 16.18 -18.92 34.17
N LEU A 122 16.59 -19.56 35.27
CA LEU A 122 17.77 -20.42 35.30
C LEU A 122 17.53 -21.71 34.52
N THR A 123 18.41 -22.05 33.58
CA THR A 123 18.27 -23.25 32.75
C THR A 123 19.63 -23.80 32.32
N ALA A 124 19.69 -25.13 32.17
CA ALA A 124 20.75 -25.79 31.42
C ALA A 124 20.54 -25.57 29.91
N PRO A 125 21.54 -25.88 29.06
CA PRO A 125 21.36 -25.87 27.61
C PRO A 125 20.19 -26.78 27.18
N PHE A 126 19.35 -26.29 26.27
CA PHE A 126 18.23 -27.04 25.71
C PHE A 126 18.15 -26.82 24.20
N ASN A 127 17.56 -27.78 23.49
CA ASN A 127 17.45 -27.74 22.03
C ASN A 127 16.16 -27.05 21.59
N LEU A 128 16.25 -26.21 20.56
CA LEU A 128 15.09 -25.62 19.91
C LEU A 128 14.54 -26.55 18.81
N THR A 129 13.29 -26.32 18.40
CA THR A 129 12.64 -27.03 17.31
C THR A 129 12.30 -26.12 16.14
N SER A 130 12.05 -26.70 14.97
CA SER A 130 11.68 -25.98 13.76
C SER A 130 10.34 -25.26 13.92
N HIS A 131 10.18 -24.12 13.26
CA HIS A 131 8.97 -23.28 13.30
C HIS A 131 8.56 -22.79 14.70
N MET A 132 9.49 -22.74 15.64
CA MET A 132 9.27 -22.13 16.95
C MET A 132 9.59 -20.63 16.93
N THR A 133 8.95 -19.87 17.81
CA THR A 133 9.38 -18.52 18.21
C THR A 133 9.56 -18.50 19.72
N LEU A 134 10.74 -18.12 20.21
CA LEU A 134 10.96 -17.85 21.62
C LEU A 134 10.81 -16.34 21.82
N PHE A 135 9.78 -15.93 22.57
CA PHE A 135 9.47 -14.53 22.85
C PHE A 135 9.82 -14.22 24.30
N LEU A 136 10.71 -13.26 24.51
CA LEU A 136 11.07 -12.75 25.83
C LEU A 136 10.29 -11.47 26.07
N ALA A 137 9.49 -11.45 27.12
CA ALA A 137 8.82 -10.23 27.56
C ALA A 137 9.85 -9.20 28.07
N GLU A 138 9.40 -7.96 28.27
CA GLU A 138 10.18 -6.97 29.01
C GLU A 138 10.59 -7.55 30.36
N ASP A 139 11.84 -7.30 30.77
CA ASP A 139 12.45 -7.81 32.00
C ASP A 139 12.56 -9.34 32.13
N ALA A 140 12.41 -10.09 31.03
CA ALA A 140 12.70 -11.52 31.01
C ALA A 140 14.20 -11.78 30.80
N VAL A 141 14.84 -12.45 31.76
CA VAL A 141 16.28 -12.79 31.72
C VAL A 141 16.45 -14.30 31.76
N ILE A 142 17.04 -14.88 30.71
CA ILE A 142 17.46 -16.29 30.71
C ILE A 142 18.85 -16.39 31.34
N LEU A 143 18.96 -17.14 32.43
CA LEU A 143 20.22 -17.41 33.11
C LEU A 143 20.71 -18.80 32.70
N GLY A 144 21.95 -18.88 32.18
CA GLY A 144 22.60 -20.16 31.94
C GLY A 144 23.26 -20.67 33.20
N ILE A 145 23.05 -21.95 33.53
CA ILE A 145 23.80 -22.63 34.59
C ILE A 145 25.28 -22.69 34.19
N ASP A 146 26.19 -22.39 35.12
CA ASP A 146 27.62 -22.51 34.86
C ASP A 146 27.99 -23.99 34.72
N VAL A 147 28.88 -24.30 33.77
CA VAL A 147 29.33 -25.66 33.46
C VAL A 147 30.00 -26.30 34.69
N SER A 148 30.60 -25.50 35.56
CA SER A 148 31.18 -25.92 36.84
C SER A 148 30.13 -26.52 37.79
N GLU A 149 28.98 -25.88 37.94
CA GLU A 149 27.84 -26.38 38.73
C GLU A 149 27.13 -27.55 38.04
N LEU A 150 27.07 -27.54 36.71
CA LEU A 150 26.44 -28.60 35.92
C LEU A 150 27.22 -29.92 36.06
N LEU A 151 28.56 -29.88 36.10
CA LEU A 151 29.42 -31.03 36.37
C LEU A 151 29.21 -31.59 37.80
N ALA A 152 29.03 -30.72 38.79
CA ALA A 152 28.77 -31.12 40.18
C ALA A 152 27.41 -31.82 40.36
N LEU A 153 26.43 -31.53 39.50
CA LEU A 153 25.12 -32.21 39.51
C LEU A 153 25.13 -33.56 38.76
N ILE A 154 26.01 -33.73 37.77
CA ILE A 154 26.10 -34.96 36.97
C ILE A 154 27.01 -36.01 37.63
N PHE A 155 28.05 -35.60 38.37
CA PHE A 155 28.99 -36.49 39.03
C PHE A 155 29.07 -36.19 40.54
N PRO A 156 28.17 -36.74 41.36
CA PRO A 156 28.21 -36.60 42.82
C PRO A 156 29.29 -37.45 43.50
#